data_AF-A0A383E5K7-F1
#
_entry.id   AF-A0A383E5K7-F1
#
_cell.length_a   1.000
_cell.length_b   1.000
_cell.length_c   1.000
_cell.angle_alpha   90.00
_cell.angle_beta   90.00
_cell.angle_gamma   90.00
#
_symmetry.space_group_name_H-M   'P 1'
#
loop_
_entity.id
_entity.type
_entity.pdbx_description
1 polymer ?
#
loop_
_entity_poly.entity_id
_entity_poly.type
_entity_poly.pdbx_seq_one_letter_code
_entity_poly.pdbx_strand_id
1 'polypeptide(L)'
;HRFTGIFLGIGMILLTWWLFSITIGPEMYQRTLDIISSWIGLSILFSFIASFFYHLFNGVRHLIWDAGIGFEIKTVTMTGWLIIFLSIIISLLTFIFGVQ
;
A
#
# COMPACT_ATOMS: atom_id res chain seq x y z
N HIS A 1 1.11 -5.48 -10.52
CA HIS A 1 0.18 -4.34 -10.52
C HIS A 1 -1.26 -4.77 -10.24
N ARG A 2 -1.82 -5.72 -10.99
CA ARG A 2 -3.21 -6.17 -10.83
C ARG A 2 -3.52 -6.74 -9.44
N PHE A 3 -2.71 -7.67 -8.96
CA PHE A 3 -2.89 -8.30 -7.64
C PHE A 3 -2.88 -7.27 -6.51
N THR A 4 -1.90 -6.34 -6.52
CA THR A 4 -1.85 -5.27 -5.52
C THR A 4 -3.07 -4.34 -5.59
N GLY A 5 -3.64 -4.12 -6.78
CA GLY A 5 -4.88 -3.33 -6.92
C GLY A 5 -6.09 -4.03 -6.30
N ILE A 6 -6.23 -5.35 -6.49
CA ILE A 6 -7.28 -6.15 -5.84
C ILE A 6 -7.13 -6.10 -4.31
N PHE A 7 -5.91 -6.29 -3.81
CA PHE A 7 -5.63 -6.22 -2.38
C PHE A 7 -5.98 -4.86 -1.78
N LEU A 8 -5.64 -3.76 -2.48
CA LEU A 8 -6.01 -2.41 -2.07
C LEU A 8 -7.53 -2.22 -2.03
N GLY A 9 -8.25 -2.73 -3.04
CA GLY A 9 -9.71 -2.70 -3.05
C GLY A 9 -10.34 -3.37 -1.82
N ILE A 10 -9.81 -4.53 -1.41
CA ILE A 10 -10.24 -5.21 -0.16
C ILE A 10 -9.84 -4.39 1.07
N GLY A 11 -8.61 -3.86 1.10
CA GLY A 11 -8.12 -3.07 2.22
C GLY A 11 -8.89 -1.77 2.46
N MET A 12 -9.58 -1.22 1.44
CA MET A 12 -10.49 -0.07 1.62
C MET A 12 -11.63 -0.37 2.60
N ILE A 13 -12.07 -1.63 2.70
CA ILE A 13 -13.10 -2.03 3.69
C ILE A 13 -12.54 -1.86 5.11
N LEU A 14 -11.30 -2.30 5.34
CA LEU A 14 -10.62 -2.17 6.64
C LEU A 14 -10.33 -0.71 6.98
N LEU A 15 -9.89 0.09 6.00
CA LEU A 15 -9.66 1.53 6.18
C LEU A 15 -10.96 2.25 6.54
N THR A 16 -12.06 1.92 5.85
CA THR A 16 -13.39 2.49 6.13
C THR A 16 -13.87 2.08 7.52
N TRP A 17 -13.68 0.81 7.92
CA TRP A 17 -14.00 0.35 9.27
C TRP A 17 -13.22 1.11 10.34
N TRP A 18 -11.92 1.31 10.15
CA TRP A 18 -11.09 2.08 11.09
C TRP A 18 -11.54 3.54 11.21
N LEU A 19 -11.90 4.20 10.11
CA LEU A 19 -12.45 5.56 10.15
C LEU A 19 -13.83 5.60 10.82
N PHE A 20 -14.67 4.60 10.57
CA PHE A 20 -16.01 4.50 11.15
C PHE A 20 -15.97 4.20 12.65
N SER A 21 -14.99 3.44 13.14
CA SER A 21 -14.89 3.15 14.58
C SER A 21 -14.62 4.40 15.43
N ILE A 22 -13.99 5.43 14.86
CA ILE A 22 -13.82 6.75 15.49
C ILE A 22 -15.17 7.38 15.82
N THR A 23 -16.17 7.26 14.93
CA THR A 23 -17.48 7.90 15.11
C THR A 23 -18.38 7.14 16.08
N ILE A 24 -18.16 5.84 16.26
CA ILE A 24 -18.92 5.01 17.21
C ILE A 24 -18.55 5.38 18.66
N GLY A 25 -17.27 5.68 18.91
CA GLY A 25 -16.79 6.11 20.22
C GLY A 25 -15.50 5.43 20.66
N PRO A 26 -14.94 5.86 21.79
CA PRO A 26 -13.58 5.50 22.21
C PRO A 26 -13.40 4.00 22.46
N GLU A 27 -14.40 3.30 22.99
CA GLU A 27 -14.31 1.85 23.25
C GLU A 27 -14.18 1.04 21.94
N MET A 28 -14.99 1.37 20.93
CA MET A 28 -14.95 0.69 19.63
C MET A 28 -13.67 1.02 18.86
N TYR A 29 -13.23 2.28 18.93
CA TYR A 29 -11.96 2.69 18.36
C TYR A 29 -10.79 1.93 18.98
N GLN A 30 -10.74 1.83 20.32
CA GLN A 30 -9.69 1.08 21.02
C GLN A 30 -9.69 -0.40 20.62
N ARG A 31 -10.86 -1.05 20.59
CA ARG A 31 -10.96 -2.46 20.13
C ARG A 31 -10.45 -2.63 18.70
N THR A 32 -10.69 -1.65 17.84
CA THR A 32 -10.18 -1.66 16.46
C THR A 32 -8.65 -1.54 16.44
N LEU A 33 -8.08 -0.67 17.28
CA LEU A 33 -6.62 -0.56 17.43
C LEU A 33 -5.99 -1.85 17.98
N ASP A 34 -6.64 -2.52 18.94
CA ASP A 34 -6.15 -3.79 19.50
C ASP A 34 -6.10 -4.89 18.42
N ILE A 35 -7.08 -4.91 17.51
CA ILE A 35 -7.08 -5.83 16.35
C ILE A 35 -5.96 -5.47 15.35
N ILE A 36 -5.81 -4.18 15.01
CA ILE A 36 -4.79 -3.72 14.06
C ILE A 36 -3.38 -3.96 14.59
N SER A 37 -3.16 -3.76 15.90
CA SER A 37 -1.86 -3.96 16.57
C SER A 37 -1.52 -5.42 16.86
N SER A 38 -2.46 -6.35 16.68
CA SER A 38 -2.16 -7.78 16.71
C SER A 38 -1.18 -8.17 15.60
N TRP A 39 -0.47 -9.29 15.76
CA TRP A 39 0.49 -9.76 14.75
C TRP A 39 -0.16 -9.99 13.36
N ILE A 40 -1.42 -10.44 13.32
CA ILE A 40 -2.19 -10.60 12.08
C ILE A 40 -2.52 -9.21 11.50
N GLY A 41 -3.01 -8.30 12.34
CA GLY A 41 -3.35 -6.93 11.93
C GLY A 41 -2.15 -6.21 11.33
N LEU A 42 -1.00 -6.29 11.98
CA LEU A 42 0.27 -5.71 11.50
C LEU A 42 0.74 -6.34 10.20
N SER A 43 0.57 -7.66 10.02
CA SER A 43 0.90 -8.35 8.77
C SER A 43 0.02 -7.89 7.60
N ILE A 44 -1.28 -7.69 7.85
CA ILE A 44 -2.22 -7.16 6.87
C ILE A 44 -1.89 -5.70 6.57
N LEU A 45 -1.61 -4.88 7.60
CA LEU A 45 -1.24 -3.47 7.45
C LEU A 45 0.03 -3.31 6.62
N PHE A 46 1.07 -4.10 6.91
CA PHE A 46 2.29 -4.11 6.10
C PHE A 46 2.01 -4.50 4.66
N SER A 47 1.20 -5.54 4.44
CA SER A 47 0.81 -5.98 3.09
C SER A 47 0.01 -4.89 2.33
N PHE A 48 -0.80 -4.11 3.05
CA PHE A 48 -1.55 -2.98 2.50
C PHE A 48 -0.62 -1.85 2.08
N ILE A 49 0.33 -1.46 2.94
CA ILE A 49 1.35 -0.45 2.66
C ILE A 49 2.22 -0.87 1.47
N ALA A 50 2.71 -2.11 1.46
CA ALA A 50 3.52 -2.66 0.36
C ALA A 50 2.75 -2.68 -0.96
N SER A 51 1.48 -3.10 -0.91
CA SER A 51 0.60 -3.09 -2.09
C SER A 51 0.36 -1.67 -2.59
N PHE A 52 0.16 -0.71 -1.68
CA PHE A 52 -0.10 0.69 -1.99
C PHE A 52 1.06 1.30 -2.79
N PHE A 53 2.28 1.27 -2.26
CA PHE A 53 3.42 1.91 -2.92
C PHE A 53 3.78 1.24 -4.24
N TYR A 54 3.76 -0.09 -4.31
CA TYR A 54 4.01 -0.77 -5.56
C TYR A 54 2.92 -0.50 -6.61
N HIS A 55 1.64 -0.49 -6.20
CA HIS A 55 0.55 -0.18 -7.13
C HIS A 55 0.63 1.27 -7.63
N LEU A 56 0.92 2.22 -6.73
CA LEU A 56 1.09 3.64 -7.04
C LEU A 56 2.24 3.87 -8.02
N PHE A 57 3.46 3.45 -7.69
CA PHE A 57 4.63 3.70 -8.54
C PHE A 57 4.52 2.98 -9.88
N ASN A 58 4.02 1.75 -9.88
CA ASN A 58 3.78 1.06 -11.13
C ASN A 58 2.63 1.67 -11.95
N GLY A 59 1.61 2.22 -11.29
CA GLY A 59 0.55 2.99 -11.93
C GLY A 59 1.07 4.25 -12.60
N VAL A 60 1.94 5.01 -11.93
CA VAL A 60 2.62 6.18 -12.53
C VAL A 60 3.44 5.77 -13.75
N ARG A 61 4.17 4.65 -13.68
CA ARG A 61 4.88 4.13 -14.88
C ARG A 61 3.93 3.78 -16.01
N HIS A 62 2.77 3.18 -15.73
CA HIS A 62 1.76 2.93 -16.76
C HIS A 62 1.26 4.22 -17.38
N LEU A 63 0.99 5.27 -16.60
CA LEU A 63 0.59 6.58 -17.12
C LEU A 63 1.68 7.22 -18.01
N ILE A 64 2.95 7.03 -17.67
CA ILE A 64 4.09 7.47 -18.50
C ILE A 64 4.10 6.72 -19.84
N TRP A 65 3.82 5.41 -19.82
CA TRP A 65 3.68 4.62 -21.04
C TRP A 65 2.48 5.09 -21.87
N ASP A 66 1.35 5.39 -21.24
CA ASP A 66 0.15 5.90 -21.92
C ASP A 66 0.42 7.26 -22.61
N ALA A 67 1.38 8.04 -22.08
CA ALA A 67 1.86 9.27 -22.69
C ALA A 67 2.85 9.08 -23.85
N GLY A 68 3.15 7.83 -24.24
CA GLY A 68 4.05 7.53 -25.35
C GLY A 68 5.53 7.35 -24.99
N ILE A 69 5.89 7.37 -23.69
CA ILE A 69 7.27 7.52 -23.22
C ILE A 69 7.81 6.21 -22.64
N GLY A 70 9.05 5.84 -22.98
CA GLY A 70 9.81 4.81 -22.24
C GLY A 70 9.54 3.36 -22.67
N PHE A 71 9.15 3.13 -23.92
CA PHE A 71 8.90 1.79 -24.50
C PHE A 71 10.16 1.00 -24.89
N GLU A 72 11.34 1.62 -24.89
CA GLU A 72 12.59 0.89 -25.12
C GLU A 72 12.79 -0.18 -24.05
N ILE A 73 13.18 -1.40 -24.45
CA ILE A 73 13.35 -2.55 -23.55
C ILE A 73 14.29 -2.23 -22.38
N LYS A 74 15.37 -1.47 -22.64
CA LYS A 74 16.31 -1.01 -21.61
C LYS A 74 15.61 -0.15 -20.56
N THR A 75 14.80 0.81 -21.01
CA THR A 75 14.03 1.72 -20.14
C THR A 75 12.94 0.98 -19.36
N VAL A 76 12.20 0.08 -20.01
CA VAL A 76 11.16 -0.77 -19.37
C VAL A 76 11.77 -1.62 -18.25
N THR A 77 12.95 -2.20 -18.49
CA THR A 77 13.65 -3.06 -17.52
C THR A 77 14.18 -2.22 -16.35
N MET A 78 14.84 -1.11 -16.64
CA MET A 78 15.40 -0.20 -15.62
C MET A 78 14.31 0.36 -14.71
N THR A 79 13.22 0.88 -15.30
CA THR A 79 12.09 1.43 -14.54
C THR A 79 11.35 0.35 -13.74
N GLY A 80 11.29 -0.88 -14.24
CA GLY A 80 10.74 -2.03 -13.51
C GLY A 80 11.49 -2.31 -12.20
N TRP A 81 12.81 -2.41 -12.26
CA TRP A 81 13.64 -2.60 -11.06
C TRP A 81 13.59 -1.39 -10.11
N LEU A 82 13.59 -0.19 -10.65
CA LEU A 82 13.46 1.04 -9.87
C LEU A 82 12.18 1.05 -9.04
N ILE A 83 11.03 0.70 -9.63
CA ILE A 83 9.75 0.63 -8.92
C ILE A 83 9.81 -0.38 -7.78
N ILE A 84 10.35 -1.57 -8.01
CA ILE A 84 10.44 -2.61 -6.97
C ILE A 84 11.25 -2.08 -5.78
N PHE A 85 12.42 -1.52 -6.03
CA PHE A 85 13.32 -1.03 -4.98
C PHE A 85 12.71 0.14 -4.20
N LEU A 86 12.16 1.14 -4.90
CA LEU A 86 11.48 2.27 -4.27
C LEU A 86 10.27 1.83 -3.45
N SER A 87 9.49 0.87 -3.96
CA SER A 87 8.33 0.34 -3.23
C SER A 87 8.76 -0.32 -1.94
N ILE A 88 9.80 -1.15 -1.96
CA ILE A 88 10.31 -1.83 -0.76
C ILE A 88 10.79 -0.81 0.28
N ILE A 89 11.65 0.12 -0.12
CA ILE A 89 12.22 1.12 0.79
C ILE A 89 11.13 1.95 1.44
N ILE A 90 10.24 2.54 0.64
CA ILE A 90 9.22 3.45 1.15
C ILE A 90 8.19 2.69 2.00
N SER A 91 7.87 1.45 1.66
CA SER A 91 6.98 0.62 2.46
C SER A 91 7.58 0.29 3.83
N LEU A 92 8.86 -0.08 3.88
CA LEU A 92 9.56 -0.36 5.14
C LEU A 92 9.65 0.90 6.01
N LEU A 93 10.05 2.04 5.43
CA LEU A 93 10.09 3.31 6.16
C LEU A 93 8.71 3.67 6.71
N THR A 94 7.67 3.62 5.87
CA THR A 94 6.30 3.94 6.28
C THR A 94 5.82 3.04 7.42
N PHE A 95 6.08 1.74 7.32
CA PHE A 95 5.67 0.79 8.35
C PHE A 95 6.42 1.00 9.67
N ILE A 96 7.75 1.18 9.62
CA ILE A 96 8.58 1.37 10.82
C ILE A 96 8.26 2.68 11.54
N PHE A 97 8.00 3.77 10.81
CA PHE A 97 7.63 5.05 11.41
C PHE A 97 6.15 5.13 11.80
N GLY A 98 5.28 4.40 11.13
CA GLY A 98 3.83 4.44 11.37
C GLY A 98 3.32 3.51 12.47
N VAL A 99 4.11 2.52 12.89
CA VAL A 99 3.74 1.53 13.92
C VAL A 99 4.37 1.85 15.30
N GLN A 100 4.98 3.03 15.45
CA GLN A 100 5.51 3.52 16.74
C GLN A 100 4.38 3.96 17.65
#